data_AF-A0A954SHU5-F1
#
_entry.id   AF-A0A954SHU5-F1
#
_cell.length_a   1.000
_cell.length_b   1.000
_cell.length_c   1.000
_cell.angle_alpha   90.00
_cell.angle_beta   90.00
_cell.angle_gamma   90.00
#
_symmetry.space_group_name_H-M   'P 1'
#
loop_
_entity.id
_entity.type
_entity.pdbx_description
1 polymer ?
#
loop_
_entity_poly.entity_id
_entity_poly.type
_entity_poly.pdbx_seq_one_letter_code
_entity_poly.pdbx_strand_id
1 'polypeptide(L)'
;MITFYVATLARYVLVEAVDEEEAREPGRAALYELYTDLRERLGRDVPIEIRTIRPATGDEIALMRWHYEMVAREAEWRSKQQGD
;
A
#
# COMPACT_ATOMS: atom_id res chain seq x y z
N MET A 1 -6.15 -12.59 11.40
CA MET A 1 -5.77 -11.28 10.83
C MET A 1 -6.81 -10.89 9.79
N ILE A 2 -7.14 -9.61 9.74
CA ILE A 2 -8.08 -8.97 8.82
C ILE A 2 -7.29 -7.98 7.99
N THR A 3 -7.65 -7.80 6.72
CA THR A 3 -7.09 -6.73 5.90
C THR A 3 -7.83 -5.42 6.19
N PHE A 4 -7.10 -4.40 6.62
CA PHE A 4 -7.60 -3.06 6.89
C PHE A 4 -7.25 -2.10 5.77
N TYR A 5 -8.22 -1.26 5.41
CA TYR A 5 -8.05 -0.09 4.57
C TYR A 5 -7.63 1.09 5.46
N VAL A 6 -6.41 1.59 5.25
CA VAL A 6 -5.85 2.74 5.98
C VAL A 6 -5.60 3.86 4.99
N ALA A 7 -6.27 5.00 5.18
CA ALA A 7 -6.24 6.09 4.21
C ALA A 7 -6.01 7.47 4.81
N THR A 8 -5.28 8.26 4.04
CA THR A 8 -5.24 9.73 4.13
C THR A 8 -6.31 10.31 3.21
N LEU A 9 -6.33 11.65 3.06
CA LEU A 9 -7.19 12.30 2.07
C LEU A 9 -6.90 11.87 0.63
N ALA A 10 -5.65 11.58 0.30
CA ALA A 10 -5.21 11.44 -1.10
C ALA A 10 -4.73 10.03 -1.47
N ARG A 11 -4.43 9.19 -0.47
CA ARG A 11 -3.85 7.86 -0.68
C ARG A 11 -4.36 6.88 0.36
N TYR A 12 -4.32 5.61 0.00
CA TYR A 12 -4.65 4.52 0.90
C TYR A 12 -3.67 3.37 0.71
N VAL A 13 -3.59 2.53 1.74
CA VAL A 13 -2.88 1.25 1.75
C VAL A 13 -3.76 0.19 2.37
N LEU A 14 -3.49 -1.07 2.04
CA LEU A 14 -4.10 -2.23 2.68
C LEU A 14 -3.05 -2.92 3.56
N VAL A 15 -3.39 -3.22 4.80
CA VAL A 15 -2.47 -3.86 5.77
C VAL A 15 -3.19 -4.96 6.54
N GLU A 16 -2.48 -6.02 6.90
CA GLU A 16 -3.02 -7.06 7.79
C GLU A 16 -2.83 -6.68 9.25
N ALA A 17 -3.90 -6.76 10.05
CA ALA A 17 -3.87 -6.52 11.50
C ALA A 17 -4.98 -7.30 12.21
N VAL A 18 -5.01 -7.32 13.54
CA VAL A 18 -6.10 -7.92 14.33
C VAL A 18 -7.28 -6.97 14.46
N ASP A 19 -7.03 -5.67 14.62
CA ASP A 19 -8.04 -4.62 14.76
C ASP A 19 -7.60 -3.27 14.12
N GLU A 20 -8.46 -2.26 14.23
CA GLU A 20 -8.20 -0.92 13.68
C GLU A 20 -7.07 -0.18 14.41
N GLU A 21 -6.83 -0.48 15.69
CA GLU A 21 -5.78 0.18 16.46
C GLU A 21 -4.41 -0.34 16.02
N GLU A 22 -4.26 -1.65 15.92
CA GLU A 22 -3.05 -2.31 15.43
C GLU A 22 -2.79 -1.97 13.95
N ALA A 23 -3.83 -1.78 13.12
CA ALA A 23 -3.66 -1.40 11.72
C ALA A 23 -3.02 -0.01 11.52
N ARG A 24 -3.07 0.87 12.52
CA ARG A 24 -2.66 2.28 12.38
C ARG A 24 -1.17 2.44 12.11
N GLU A 25 -0.31 1.78 12.88
CA GLU A 25 1.14 1.87 12.75
C GLU A 25 1.68 1.26 11.44
N PRO A 26 1.36 0.01 11.05
CA PRO A 26 1.77 -0.53 9.76
C PRO A 26 1.18 0.26 8.60
N GLY A 27 -0.06 0.74 8.72
CA GLY A 27 -0.66 1.62 7.72
C GLY A 27 0.08 2.95 7.57
N ARG A 28 0.50 3.56 8.68
CA ARG A 28 1.33 4.78 8.64
C ARG A 28 2.68 4.53 7.98
N ALA A 29 3.35 3.43 8.31
CA ALA A 29 4.64 3.09 7.73
C ALA A 29 4.54 2.89 6.21
N ALA A 30 3.55 2.10 5.75
CA ALA A 30 3.33 1.87 4.32
C ALA A 30 2.93 3.15 3.56
N LEU A 31 2.10 4.02 4.18
CA LEU A 31 1.81 5.33 3.63
C LEU A 31 3.08 6.18 3.55
N TYR A 32 3.98 6.11 4.53
CA TYR A 32 5.24 6.83 4.47
C TYR A 32 6.04 6.39 3.24
N GLU A 33 6.26 5.09 3.06
CA GLU A 33 6.95 4.56 1.88
C GLU A 33 6.33 5.04 0.56
N LEU A 34 5.00 5.03 0.45
CA LEU A 34 4.27 5.48 -0.75
C LEU A 34 4.45 6.99 -1.05
N TYR A 35 4.79 7.79 -0.05
CA TYR A 35 5.08 9.22 -0.20
C TYR A 35 6.57 9.52 -0.45
N THR A 36 7.46 8.52 -0.51
CA THR A 36 8.91 8.73 -0.66
C THR A 36 9.25 9.58 -1.89
N ASP A 37 8.79 9.19 -3.08
CA ASP A 37 9.01 9.95 -4.32
C ASP A 37 8.48 11.40 -4.25
N LEU A 38 7.36 11.59 -3.55
CA LEU A 38 6.77 12.92 -3.39
C LEU A 38 7.61 13.79 -2.43
N ARG A 39 8.17 13.20 -1.39
CA ARG A 39 9.04 13.89 -0.43
C ARG A 39 10.38 14.23 -1.07
N GLU A 40 10.97 13.33 -1.84
CA GLU A 40 12.17 13.60 -2.65
C GLU A 40 11.94 14.75 -3.62
N ARG A 41 10.80 14.76 -4.33
CA ARG A 41 10.48 15.80 -5.30
C ARG A 41 10.19 17.16 -4.67
N LEU A 42 9.55 17.19 -3.50
CA LEU A 42 9.13 18.44 -2.86
C LEU A 42 10.14 18.98 -1.83
N GLY A 43 11.17 18.21 -1.48
CA GLY A 43 12.21 18.60 -0.52
C GLY A 43 11.67 18.88 0.90
N ARG A 44 10.50 18.32 1.25
CA ARG A 44 9.86 18.53 2.55
C ARG A 44 9.13 17.28 3.03
N ASP A 45 9.04 17.13 4.35
CA ASP A 45 8.18 16.12 4.95
C ASP A 45 6.71 16.45 4.67
N VAL A 46 5.98 15.45 4.17
CA VAL A 46 4.54 15.52 3.98
C VAL A 46 3.89 14.87 5.20
N PRO A 47 3.15 15.62 6.02
CA PRO A 47 2.50 15.04 7.19
C PRO A 47 1.46 13.98 6.76
N ILE A 48 1.51 12.82 7.42
CA ILE A 48 0.57 11.71 7.19
C ILE A 48 -0.54 11.78 8.22
N GLU A 49 -1.64 12.40 7.82
CA GLU A 49 -2.90 12.40 8.55
C GLU A 49 -3.76 11.21 8.09
N ILE A 50 -3.84 10.17 8.91
CA ILE A 50 -4.75 9.05 8.68
C ILE A 50 -6.16 9.50 9.06
N ARG A 51 -7.07 9.47 8.09
CA ARG A 51 -8.47 9.89 8.21
C ARG A 51 -9.43 8.72 8.31
N THR A 52 -9.04 7.55 7.81
CA THR A 52 -9.90 6.37 7.81
C THR A 52 -9.08 5.13 8.10
N ILE A 53 -9.57 4.33 9.03
CA ILE A 53 -9.18 2.95 9.26
C ILE A 53 -10.48 2.16 9.32
N ARG A 54 -10.59 1.10 8.53
CA ARG A 54 -11.73 0.17 8.54
C ARG A 54 -11.33 -1.16 7.93
N PRO A 55 -12.07 -2.25 8.15
CA PRO A 55 -11.92 -3.45 7.35
C PRO A 55 -12.02 -3.13 5.85
N ALA A 56 -11.13 -3.71 5.06
CA ALA A 56 -11.18 -3.63 3.61
C ALA A 56 -12.36 -4.45 3.08
N THR A 57 -12.98 -3.97 2.02
CA THR A 57 -14.02 -4.70 1.30
C THR A 57 -13.43 -5.85 0.49
N GLY A 58 -14.25 -6.83 0.12
CA GLY A 58 -13.82 -7.94 -0.72
C GLY A 58 -13.22 -7.48 -2.06
N ASP A 59 -13.80 -6.45 -2.68
CA ASP A 59 -13.32 -5.90 -3.95
C ASP A 59 -11.97 -5.20 -3.82
N GLU A 60 -11.75 -4.44 -2.74
CA GLU A 60 -10.45 -3.81 -2.45
C GLU A 60 -9.35 -4.86 -2.28
N ILE A 61 -9.65 -5.95 -1.55
CA ILE A 61 -8.72 -7.07 -1.36
C ILE A 61 -8.47 -7.79 -2.69
N ALA A 62 -9.51 -8.04 -3.49
CA ALA A 62 -9.39 -8.69 -4.78
C ALA A 62 -8.52 -7.88 -5.76
N LEU A 63 -8.72 -6.56 -5.80
CA LEU A 63 -7.93 -5.66 -6.64
C LEU A 63 -6.46 -5.64 -6.22
N MET A 64 -6.18 -5.62 -4.90
CA MET A 64 -4.82 -5.70 -4.38
C MET A 64 -4.13 -7.01 -4.77
N ARG A 65 -4.83 -8.15 -4.61
CA ARG A 65 -4.28 -9.46 -5.00
C ARG A 65 -3.96 -9.53 -6.48
N TRP A 66 -4.90 -9.08 -7.32
CA TRP A 66 -4.69 -9.01 -8.76
C TRP A 66 -3.49 -8.12 -9.12
N HIS A 67 -3.33 -6.97 -8.47
CA HIS A 67 -2.18 -6.09 -8.69
C HIS A 67 -0.86 -6.81 -8.39
N TYR A 68 -0.75 -7.50 -7.26
CA TYR A 68 0.47 -8.24 -6.91
C TYR A 68 0.76 -9.39 -7.88
N GLU A 69 -0.27 -10.12 -8.32
CA GLU A 69 -0.13 -11.15 -9.35
C GLU A 69 0.42 -10.58 -10.66
N MET A 70 -0.06 -9.40 -11.08
CA MET A 70 0.42 -8.76 -12.31
C MET A 70 1.86 -8.24 -12.18
N VAL A 71 2.21 -7.64 -11.04
CA VAL A 71 3.59 -7.21 -10.76
C VAL A 71 4.56 -8.40 -10.77
N ALA A 72 4.19 -9.50 -10.12
CA ALA A 72 5.00 -10.72 -10.12
C ALA A 72 5.19 -11.28 -11.54
N ARG A 73 4.11 -11.35 -12.32
CA ARG A 73 4.15 -11.82 -13.70
C ARG A 73 5.00 -10.92 -14.60
N GLU A 74 4.95 -9.61 -14.40
CA GLU A 74 5.79 -8.66 -15.14
C GLU A 74 7.28 -8.85 -14.79
N ALA A 75 7.60 -9.05 -13.52
CA ALA A 75 8.97 -9.31 -13.07
C ALA A 75 9.55 -10.59 -13.70
N GLU A 76 8.75 -11.67 -13.75
CA GLU A 76 9.13 -12.91 -14.42
C GLU A 76 9.39 -12.70 -15.92
N TRP A 77 8.51 -11.95 -16.59
CA TRP A 77 8.66 -11.64 -18.02
C TRP A 77 9.93 -10.83 -18.29
N ARG A 78 10.20 -9.79 -17.49
CA ARG A 78 11.43 -8.98 -17.59
C ARG A 78 12.69 -9.80 -17.34
N SER A 79 12.66 -10.76 -16.42
CA SER A 79 13.79 -11.65 -16.15
C SER A 79 14.09 -12.57 -17.34
N LYS A 80 13.05 -13.07 -18.03
CA LYS A 80 13.20 -13.92 -19.23
C LYS A 80 13.73 -13.14 -20.44
N GLN A 81 13.48 -11.83 -20.53
CA GLN A 81 14.00 -11.00 -21.63
C GLN A 81 15.45 -10.55 -21.48
N GLN A 82 16.01 -10.60 -20.26
CA GLN A 82 17.41 -10.21 -19.98
C GLN A 82 18.37 -11.40 -20.01
N GLY A 83 17.87 -12.61 -20.26
CA GLY A 83 18.65 -13.82 -20.45
C GLY A 83 18.50 -14.36 -21.87
N ASP A 84 19.14 -13.69 -22.83
CA ASP A 84 19.51 -14.10 -24.19
C ASP A 84 20.74 -13.27 -24.61
#